data_AF-A0A7F8QSM3-F1
#
_entry.id   AF-A0A7F8QSM3-F1
#
_cell.length_a   1.000
_cell.length_b   1.000
_cell.length_c   1.000
_cell.angle_alpha   90.00
_cell.angle_beta   90.00
_cell.angle_gamma   90.00
#
_symmetry.space_group_name_H-M   'P 1'
#
loop_
_entity.id
_entity.type
_entity.pdbx_description
1 polymer ?
#
loop_
_entity_poly.entity_id
_entity_poly.type
_entity_poly.pdbx_seq_one_letter_code
_entity_poly.pdbx_strand_id
1 'polypeptide(L)'
;MYHIDCRDQLERVFLRLGHAETDEQLQNIISKFLPPVLLKLSSTQEGVRKKVMELLVHLNKRIKSRPKIQLPVETLLVQYQDPAAVSFVTNFTIIYVKMGYPRLPVEKQCELAPTLLTAMEGKPQPQQDRYGVLNYLLSHLHESTATSQTQSHTFGFTWANVKA
;
A
#
# COMPACT_ATOMS: atom_id res chain seq x y z
N MET A 1 -10.48 11.08 -35.72
CA MET A 1 -9.80 11.32 -34.43
C MET A 1 -10.14 10.14 -33.53
N TYR A 2 -9.22 9.19 -33.35
CA TYR A 2 -9.50 7.96 -32.58
C TYR A 2 -9.71 8.32 -31.11
N HIS A 3 -10.98 8.40 -30.70
CA HIS A 3 -11.36 8.42 -29.31
C HIS A 3 -11.02 7.03 -28.76
N ILE A 4 -9.83 6.85 -28.20
CA ILE A 4 -9.50 5.63 -27.46
C ILE A 4 -10.52 5.56 -26.32
N ASP A 5 -11.44 4.61 -26.38
CA ASP A 5 -12.47 4.47 -25.36
C ASP A 5 -11.78 4.17 -24.03
N CYS A 6 -12.24 4.79 -22.93
CA CYS A 6 -11.79 4.44 -21.59
C CYS A 6 -11.95 2.92 -21.34
N ARG A 7 -12.92 2.28 -22.01
CA ARG A 7 -13.11 0.83 -21.99
C ARG A 7 -11.93 0.08 -22.60
N ASP A 8 -11.44 0.48 -23.78
CA ASP A 8 -10.29 -0.15 -24.44
C ASP A 8 -9.02 -0.05 -23.59
N GLN A 9 -8.85 1.07 -22.87
CA GLN A 9 -7.73 1.23 -21.95
C GLN A 9 -7.81 0.25 -20.78
N LEU A 10 -9.00 0.05 -20.20
CA LEU A 10 -9.21 -0.92 -19.12
C LEU A 10 -8.99 -2.36 -19.59
N GLU A 11 -9.40 -2.70 -20.82
CA GLU A 11 -9.14 -4.02 -21.40
C GLU A 11 -7.65 -4.27 -21.58
N ARG A 12 -6.89 -3.28 -22.06
CA ARG A 12 -5.43 -3.39 -22.14
C ARG A 12 -4.78 -3.61 -20.78
N VAL A 13 -5.27 -2.93 -19.74
CA VAL A 13 -4.78 -3.15 -18.35
C VAL A 13 -5.14 -4.56 -17.88
N PHE A 14 -6.35 -5.05 -18.18
CA PHE A 14 -6.79 -6.39 -17.83
C PHE A 14 -5.92 -7.47 -18.48
N LEU A 15 -5.63 -7.33 -19.78
CA LEU A 15 -4.74 -8.23 -20.51
C LEU A 15 -3.33 -8.22 -19.91
N ARG A 16 -2.75 -7.03 -19.67
CA ARG A 16 -1.43 -6.93 -19.02
C ARG A 16 -1.40 -7.59 -17.66
N LEU A 17 -2.45 -7.38 -16.85
CA LEU A 17 -2.59 -8.01 -15.55
C LEU A 17 -2.65 -9.55 -15.68
N GLY A 18 -3.34 -10.09 -16.68
CA GLY A 18 -3.40 -11.52 -16.95
C GLY A 18 -2.04 -12.14 -17.26
N HIS A 19 -1.23 -11.47 -18.07
CA HIS A 19 0.10 -11.92 -18.49
C HIS A 19 1.21 -11.72 -17.45
N ALA A 20 0.93 -11.05 -16.33
CA ALA A 20 1.93 -10.84 -15.29
C ALA A 20 2.17 -12.14 -14.52
N GLU A 21 3.27 -12.83 -14.80
CA GLU A 21 3.60 -14.09 -14.14
C GLU A 21 4.51 -13.86 -12.94
N THR A 22 5.42 -12.89 -13.02
CA THR A 22 6.36 -12.59 -11.92
C THR A 22 5.87 -11.48 -11.01
N ASP A 23 6.44 -11.42 -9.80
CA ASP A 23 6.08 -10.40 -8.80
C ASP A 23 6.49 -9.00 -9.27
N GLU A 24 7.63 -8.89 -9.96
CA GLU A 24 8.13 -7.65 -10.55
C GLU A 24 7.19 -7.12 -11.64
N GLN A 25 6.70 -8.00 -12.51
CA GLN A 25 5.73 -7.63 -13.56
C GLN A 25 4.43 -7.13 -12.94
N LEU A 26 3.91 -7.86 -11.96
CA LEU A 26 2.68 -7.47 -11.27
C LEU A 26 2.84 -6.14 -10.55
N GLN A 27 3.94 -5.95 -9.81
CA GLN A 27 4.26 -4.70 -9.12
C GLN A 27 4.37 -3.52 -10.10
N ASN A 28 5.01 -3.72 -11.26
CA ASN A 28 5.12 -2.69 -12.30
C ASN A 28 3.75 -2.29 -12.86
N ILE A 29 2.84 -3.24 -13.04
CA ILE A 29 1.47 -2.98 -13.50
C ILE A 29 0.69 -2.23 -12.41
N ILE A 30 0.73 -2.71 -11.16
CA ILE A 30 0.02 -2.08 -10.04
C ILE A 30 0.51 -0.64 -9.84
N SER A 31 1.82 -0.43 -9.81
CA SER A 31 2.42 0.89 -9.58
C SER A 31 1.99 1.92 -10.63
N LYS A 32 1.81 1.49 -11.88
CA LYS A 32 1.42 2.36 -13.00
C LYS A 32 -0.10 2.54 -13.13
N PHE A 33 -0.87 1.47 -12.93
CA PHE A 33 -2.28 1.45 -13.32
C PHE A 33 -3.26 1.51 -12.15
N LEU A 34 -2.86 1.12 -10.94
CA LEU A 34 -3.79 1.12 -9.81
C LEU A 34 -4.33 2.54 -9.51
N PRO A 35 -3.51 3.60 -9.35
CA PRO A 35 -4.04 4.94 -9.11
C PRO A 35 -5.05 5.42 -10.19
N PRO A 36 -4.71 5.42 -11.50
CA PRO A 36 -5.66 5.89 -12.51
C PRO A 36 -6.90 5.00 -12.64
N VAL A 37 -6.80 3.68 -12.41
CA VAL A 37 -7.96 2.78 -12.40
C VAL A 37 -8.92 3.14 -11.26
N LEU A 38 -8.41 3.48 -10.08
CA LEU A 38 -9.23 3.93 -8.95
C LEU A 38 -9.97 5.23 -9.29
N LEU A 39 -9.32 6.20 -9.93
CA LEU A 39 -9.97 7.44 -10.37
C LEU A 39 -11.15 7.17 -11.31
N LYS A 40 -11.08 6.14 -12.15
CA LYS A 40 -12.17 5.75 -13.08
C LYS A 40 -13.42 5.21 -12.39
N LEU A 41 -13.38 4.92 -11.08
CA LEU A 41 -14.59 4.62 -10.30
C LEU A 41 -15.58 5.79 -10.27
N SER A 42 -15.11 7.02 -10.50
CA SER A 42 -15.94 8.23 -10.62
C SER A 42 -16.53 8.46 -12.02
N SER A 43 -16.28 7.57 -12.98
CA SER A 43 -16.76 7.73 -14.37
C SER A 43 -18.28 7.80 -14.44
N THR A 44 -18.81 8.71 -15.26
CA THR A 44 -20.25 8.85 -15.55
C THR A 44 -20.81 7.64 -16.31
N GLN A 45 -19.95 6.89 -17.00
CA GLN A 45 -20.34 5.70 -17.74
C GLN A 45 -20.42 4.47 -16.84
N GLU A 46 -21.62 3.90 -16.70
CA GLU A 46 -21.84 2.68 -15.89
C GLU A 46 -20.98 1.49 -16.35
N GLY A 47 -20.83 1.30 -17.66
CA GLY A 47 -19.99 0.23 -18.22
C GLY A 47 -18.53 0.32 -17.78
N VAL A 48 -17.98 1.54 -17.70
CA VAL A 48 -16.62 1.79 -17.22
C VAL A 48 -16.51 1.42 -15.74
N ARG A 49 -17.45 1.86 -14.89
CA ARG A 49 -17.46 1.55 -13.45
C ARG A 49 -17.54 0.05 -13.19
N LYS A 50 -18.41 -0.68 -13.91
CA LYS A 50 -18.51 -2.15 -13.81
C LYS A 50 -17.20 -2.84 -14.16
N LYS A 51 -16.55 -2.43 -15.25
CA LYS A 51 -15.27 -3.01 -15.68
C LYS A 51 -14.14 -2.72 -14.69
N VAL A 52 -14.09 -1.53 -14.11
CA VAL A 52 -13.14 -1.20 -13.04
C VAL A 52 -13.35 -2.13 -11.85
N MET A 53 -14.60 -2.33 -11.40
CA MET A 53 -14.89 -3.23 -10.28
C MET A 53 -14.45 -4.67 -10.56
N GLU A 54 -14.74 -5.19 -11.75
CA GLU A 54 -14.27 -6.51 -12.20
C GLU A 54 -12.74 -6.60 -12.12
N LEU A 55 -12.03 -5.61 -12.68
CA LEU A 55 -10.57 -5.53 -12.64
C LEU A 55 -10.04 -5.53 -11.20
N LEU A 56 -10.63 -4.73 -10.31
CA LEU A 56 -10.22 -4.68 -8.90
C LEU A 56 -10.41 -6.02 -8.18
N VAL A 57 -11.43 -6.82 -8.54
CA VAL A 57 -11.59 -8.19 -7.98
C VAL A 57 -10.39 -9.08 -8.34
N HIS A 58 -9.98 -9.10 -9.60
CA HIS A 58 -8.84 -9.90 -10.06
C HIS A 58 -7.51 -9.40 -9.49
N LEU A 59 -7.34 -8.08 -9.46
CA LEU A 59 -6.16 -7.44 -8.91
C LEU A 59 -6.02 -7.73 -7.40
N ASN A 60 -7.11 -7.63 -6.63
CA ASN A 60 -7.10 -7.95 -5.21
C ASN A 60 -6.69 -9.39 -4.92
N LYS A 61 -7.18 -10.36 -5.70
CA LYS A 61 -6.78 -11.77 -5.55
C LYS A 61 -5.27 -11.94 -5.71
N ARG A 62 -4.68 -11.32 -6.74
CA ARG A 62 -3.24 -11.40 -7.03
C ARG A 62 -2.38 -10.67 -5.98
N ILE A 63 -2.83 -9.51 -5.51
CA ILE A 63 -2.14 -8.76 -4.45
C ILE A 63 -2.11 -9.55 -3.13
N LYS A 64 -3.21 -10.24 -2.79
CA LYS A 64 -3.29 -11.05 -1.58
C LYS A 64 -2.44 -12.31 -1.66
N SER A 65 -2.32 -12.94 -2.83
CA SER A 65 -1.48 -14.14 -3.00
C SER A 65 0.03 -13.85 -2.99
N ARG A 66 0.44 -12.59 -3.16
CA ARG A 66 1.85 -12.20 -3.30
C ARG A 66 2.18 -11.12 -2.26
N PRO A 67 2.57 -11.50 -1.03
CA PRO A 67 2.76 -10.54 0.06
C PRO A 67 3.98 -9.63 -0.14
N LYS A 68 4.96 -10.04 -0.97
CA LYS A 68 6.21 -9.32 -1.19
C LYS A 68 6.08 -8.13 -2.16
N ILE A 69 5.05 -8.08 -2.99
CA ILE A 69 4.88 -6.98 -3.94
C ILE A 69 4.55 -5.69 -3.20
N GLN A 70 5.17 -4.61 -3.66
CA GLN A 70 4.92 -3.26 -3.18
C GLN A 70 3.73 -2.64 -3.91
N LEU A 71 3.01 -1.78 -3.19
CA LEU A 71 1.96 -0.94 -3.75
C LEU A 71 2.48 0.51 -3.84
N PRO A 72 1.96 1.34 -4.75
CA PRO A 72 2.36 2.74 -4.89
C PRO A 72 1.78 3.62 -3.77
N VAL A 73 2.15 3.36 -2.52
CA VAL A 73 1.55 3.97 -1.32
C VAL A 73 1.66 5.50 -1.35
N GLU A 74 2.82 6.06 -1.71
CA GLU A 74 3.02 7.51 -1.81
C GLU A 74 2.02 8.15 -2.78
N THR A 75 1.88 7.60 -3.98
CA THR A 75 0.94 8.08 -4.99
C THR A 75 -0.51 7.94 -4.53
N LEU A 76 -0.85 6.82 -3.86
CA LEU A 76 -2.18 6.59 -3.33
C LEU A 76 -2.52 7.55 -2.18
N LEU A 77 -1.54 7.92 -1.34
CA LEU A 77 -1.72 8.92 -0.29
C LEU A 77 -2.02 10.30 -0.87
N VAL A 78 -1.27 10.73 -1.89
CA VAL A 78 -1.55 11.98 -2.61
C VAL A 78 -2.97 11.98 -3.19
N GLN A 79 -3.36 10.89 -3.85
CA GLN A 79 -4.72 10.73 -4.38
C GLN A 79 -5.79 10.74 -3.28
N TYR A 80 -5.52 10.15 -2.12
CA TYR A 80 -6.45 10.08 -1.01
C TYR A 80 -6.66 11.43 -0.30
N GLN A 81 -5.64 12.28 -0.30
CA GLN A 81 -5.67 13.64 0.25
C GLN A 81 -6.36 14.65 -0.68
N ASP A 82 -6.53 14.34 -1.97
CA ASP A 82 -7.16 15.24 -2.92
C ASP A 82 -8.60 15.61 -2.47
N PRO A 83 -8.89 16.89 -2.16
CA PRO A 83 -10.21 17.32 -1.73
C PRO A 83 -11.26 17.22 -2.84
N ALA A 84 -10.87 17.15 -4.12
CA ALA A 84 -11.77 16.96 -5.24
C ALA A 84 -12.16 15.48 -5.45
N ALA A 85 -11.50 14.54 -4.76
CA ALA A 85 -11.78 13.12 -4.92
C ALA A 85 -13.14 12.75 -4.33
N VAL A 86 -14.01 12.18 -5.18
CA VAL A 86 -15.33 11.70 -4.77
C VAL A 86 -15.21 10.57 -3.73
N SER A 87 -16.15 10.51 -2.78
CA SER A 87 -16.12 9.56 -1.65
C SER A 87 -15.91 8.11 -2.09
N PHE A 88 -16.47 7.71 -3.24
CA PHE A 88 -16.30 6.36 -3.77
C PHE A 88 -14.84 6.05 -4.15
N VAL A 89 -14.15 6.96 -4.82
CA VAL A 89 -12.71 6.82 -5.13
C VAL A 89 -11.88 6.81 -3.84
N THR A 90 -12.18 7.72 -2.92
CA THR A 90 -11.51 7.87 -1.62
C THR A 90 -11.62 6.60 -0.78
N ASN A 91 -12.82 5.98 -0.73
CA ASN A 91 -13.09 4.72 -0.02
C ASN A 91 -12.26 3.54 -0.56
N PHE A 92 -12.12 3.42 -1.88
CA PHE A 92 -11.28 2.37 -2.44
C PHE A 92 -9.79 2.66 -2.28
N THR A 93 -9.39 3.93 -2.41
CA THR A 93 -7.98 4.33 -2.29
C THR A 93 -7.42 3.97 -0.92
N ILE A 94 -8.15 4.24 0.18
CA ILE A 94 -7.68 3.91 1.54
C ILE A 94 -7.50 2.40 1.77
N ILE A 95 -8.26 1.54 1.09
CA ILE A 95 -8.09 0.08 1.19
C ILE A 95 -6.69 -0.31 0.70
N TYR A 96 -6.26 0.23 -0.44
CA TYR A 96 -4.95 -0.07 -1.01
C TYR A 96 -3.80 0.58 -0.22
N VAL A 97 -4.01 1.77 0.37
CA VAL A 97 -3.05 2.35 1.31
C VAL A 97 -2.87 1.45 2.52
N LYS A 98 -3.97 0.99 3.15
CA LYS A 98 -3.94 0.07 4.31
C LYS A 98 -3.28 -1.27 3.97
N MET A 99 -3.49 -1.79 2.76
CA MET A 99 -2.85 -3.02 2.30
C MET A 99 -1.37 -2.86 1.94
N GLY A 100 -0.97 -1.69 1.45
CA GLY A 100 0.37 -1.41 0.95
C GLY A 100 1.32 -0.89 2.01
N TYR A 101 0.85 -0.07 2.94
CA TYR A 101 1.69 0.59 3.94
C TYR A 101 2.50 -0.39 4.81
N PRO A 102 1.93 -1.47 5.37
CA PRO A 102 2.68 -2.44 6.16
C PRO A 102 3.71 -3.25 5.36
N ARG A 103 3.67 -3.19 4.02
CA ARG A 103 4.61 -3.90 3.13
C ARG A 103 5.88 -3.09 2.87
N LEU A 104 5.83 -1.77 3.12
CA LEU A 104 6.98 -0.88 2.91
C LEU A 104 8.11 -1.21 3.89
N PRO A 105 9.38 -0.91 3.56
CA PRO A 105 10.46 -0.88 4.53
C PRO A 105 10.14 0.08 5.68
N VAL A 106 10.64 -0.22 6.88
CA VAL A 106 10.35 0.54 8.10
C VAL A 106 10.73 2.01 7.95
N GLU A 107 11.86 2.31 7.30
CA GLU A 107 12.34 3.66 7.06
C GLU A 107 11.31 4.48 6.27
N LYS A 108 10.73 3.86 5.23
CA LYS A 108 9.70 4.46 4.38
C LYS A 108 8.36 4.59 5.09
N GLN A 109 8.03 3.67 5.98
CA GLN A 109 6.85 3.82 6.83
C GLN A 109 7.01 5.01 7.76
N CYS A 110 8.14 5.14 8.46
CA CYS A 110 8.41 6.28 9.33
C CYS A 110 8.36 7.62 8.56
N GLU A 111 8.90 7.66 7.35
CA GLU A 111 8.84 8.83 6.46
C GLU A 111 7.39 9.23 6.13
N LEU A 112 6.53 8.24 5.84
CA LEU A 112 5.15 8.48 5.40
C LEU A 112 4.12 8.55 6.54
N ALA A 113 4.52 8.19 7.77
CA ALA A 113 3.64 8.18 8.92
C ALA A 113 2.94 9.53 9.17
N PRO A 114 3.64 10.69 9.14
CA PRO A 114 2.99 11.99 9.32
C PRO A 114 1.94 12.25 8.24
N THR A 115 2.29 11.99 6.98
CA THR A 115 1.40 12.16 5.82
C THR A 115 0.15 11.30 5.94
N LEU A 116 0.29 10.04 6.36
CA LEU A 116 -0.82 9.14 6.59
C LEU A 116 -1.73 9.63 7.73
N LEU A 117 -1.16 10.08 8.85
CA LEU A 117 -1.93 10.61 9.99
C LEU A 117 -2.74 11.85 9.59
N THR A 118 -2.11 12.81 8.91
CA THR A 118 -2.79 14.00 8.40
C THR A 118 -3.86 13.64 7.37
N ALA A 119 -3.62 12.65 6.49
CA ALA A 119 -4.61 12.24 5.50
C ALA A 119 -5.88 11.63 6.12
N MET A 120 -5.75 11.03 7.30
CA MET A 120 -6.87 10.45 8.04
C MET A 120 -7.61 11.48 8.90
N GLU A 121 -7.02 12.64 9.13
CA GLU A 121 -7.62 13.74 9.86
C GLU A 121 -8.74 14.38 9.03
N GLY A 122 -9.95 14.49 9.61
CA GLY A 122 -11.12 15.06 8.93
C GLY A 122 -11.90 14.10 8.01
N LYS A 123 -11.48 12.84 7.86
CA LYS A 123 -12.23 11.82 7.07
C LYS A 123 -13.28 11.12 7.93
N PRO A 124 -14.40 10.59 7.39
CA PRO A 124 -15.43 9.89 8.15
C PRO A 124 -14.90 8.69 8.97
N GLN A 125 -15.53 8.41 10.11
CA GLN A 125 -15.12 7.38 11.09
C GLN A 125 -14.74 6.01 10.49
N PRO A 126 -15.45 5.44 9.48
CA PRO A 126 -15.07 4.17 8.86
C PRO A 126 -13.69 4.18 8.17
N GLN A 127 -13.19 5.35 7.79
CA GLN A 127 -11.87 5.52 7.18
C GLN A 127 -10.79 5.80 8.24
N GLN A 128 -11.18 6.30 9.41
CA GLN A 128 -10.30 6.67 10.52
C GLN A 128 -9.83 5.45 11.34
N ASP A 129 -9.33 4.37 10.72
CA ASP A 129 -8.61 3.29 11.45
C ASP A 129 -7.25 3.79 12.01
N ARG A 130 -7.24 4.99 12.59
CA ARG A 130 -6.11 5.70 13.20
C ARG A 130 -5.49 4.82 14.28
N TYR A 131 -6.32 4.04 14.98
CA TYR A 131 -5.88 3.07 15.98
C TYR A 131 -5.01 1.96 15.40
N GLY A 132 -5.32 1.46 14.21
CA GLY A 132 -4.51 0.41 13.56
C GLY A 132 -3.14 0.94 13.16
N VAL A 133 -3.09 2.14 12.58
CA VAL A 133 -1.83 2.79 12.19
C VAL A 133 -0.99 3.16 13.42
N LEU A 134 -1.63 3.72 14.45
CA LEU A 134 -0.94 4.11 15.69
C LEU A 134 -0.38 2.90 16.44
N ASN A 135 -1.17 1.83 16.61
CA ASN A 135 -0.70 0.60 17.25
C ASN A 135 0.46 -0.04 16.47
N TYR A 136 0.40 0.00 15.13
CA TYR A 136 1.48 -0.47 14.28
C TYR A 136 2.75 0.38 14.46
N LEU A 137 2.67 1.70 14.44
CA LEU A 137 3.82 2.56 14.69
C LEU A 137 4.41 2.35 16.10
N LEU A 138 3.56 2.18 17.11
CA LEU A 138 3.98 1.92 18.50
C LEU A 138 4.70 0.57 18.66
N SER A 139 4.23 -0.49 18.00
CA SER A 139 4.90 -1.80 18.08
C SER A 139 6.30 -1.76 17.45
N HIS A 140 6.49 -0.99 16.38
CA HIS A 140 7.77 -0.88 15.67
C HIS A 140 8.77 0.05 16.37
N LEU A 141 8.30 1.10 17.07
CA LEU A 141 9.14 1.92 17.95
C LEU A 141 9.70 1.11 19.12
N HIS A 142 8.88 0.23 19.71
CA HIS A 142 9.33 -0.64 20.80
C HIS A 142 10.41 -1.65 20.34
N GLU A 143 10.28 -2.19 19.12
CA GLU A 143 11.25 -3.13 18.55
C GLU A 143 12.58 -2.47 18.14
N SER A 144 12.52 -1.19 17.70
CA SER A 144 13.72 -0.39 17.39
C SER A 144 14.50 -0.01 18.65
N THR A 145 13.83 0.18 19.80
CA THR A 145 14.52 0.38 21.09
C THR A 145 15.17 -0.88 21.63
N ALA A 146 14.65 -2.08 21.30
CA ALA A 146 15.20 -3.35 21.74
C ALA A 146 16.46 -3.77 20.94
N THR A 147 16.56 -3.38 19.67
CA THR A 147 17.70 -3.72 18.81
C THR A 147 18.95 -2.87 19.06
N SER A 148 18.82 -1.73 19.76
CA SER A 148 19.95 -0.87 20.14
C SER A 148 20.70 -1.33 21.40
N GLN A 149 20.25 -2.38 22.11
CA GLN A 149 20.90 -2.88 23.33
C GLN A 149 21.69 -4.20 23.18
N THR A 150 21.71 -4.83 22.00
CA THR A 150 22.38 -6.16 21.83
C THR A 150 23.73 -6.11 21.11
N GLN A 151 24.26 -4.92 20.78
CA GLN A 151 25.61 -4.79 20.19
C GLN A 151 26.47 -3.74 20.91
N SER A 152 26.69 -3.94 22.21
CA SER A 152 27.88 -3.42 22.89
C SER A 152 28.18 -4.25 24.13
N HIS A 153 28.75 -5.45 23.96
CA HIS A 153 29.69 -6.07 24.90
C HIS A 153 30.29 -7.36 24.29
N THR A 154 31.07 -7.21 23.21
CA THR A 154 32.18 -8.13 22.94
C THR A 154 33.48 -7.39 23.20
N PHE A 155 33.89 -7.33 24.47
CA PHE A 155 35.28 -7.13 24.86
C PHE A 155 35.54 -8.08 26.03
N GLY A 156 36.43 -9.03 25.80
CA GLY A 156 36.55 -10.25 26.59
C GLY A 156 37.34 -10.11 27.87
N PHE A 157 37.25 -11.15 28.70
CA PHE A 157 38.30 -11.59 29.61
C PHE A 157 38.14 -13.10 29.84
N THR A 158 39.12 -13.86 29.35
CA THR A 158 39.40 -15.24 29.76
C THR A 158 39.96 -15.25 31.18
N TRP A 159 39.45 -16.13 32.05
CA TRP A 159 40.25 -16.82 33.07
C TRP A 159 39.70 -18.23 33.30
N ALA A 160 40.61 -19.18 33.21
CA ALA A 160 40.46 -20.59 33.56
C ALA A 160 40.61 -20.80 35.07
N ASN A 161 39.89 -21.77 35.65
CA ASN A 161 40.38 -22.79 36.62
C ASN A 161 39.18 -23.54 37.24
N VAL A 162 39.08 -24.86 37.07
CA VAL A 162 39.69 -25.94 37.88
C VAL A 162 38.88 -26.30 39.14
N LYS A 163 38.32 -27.52 39.09
CA LYS A 163 37.99 -28.50 40.15
C LYS A 163 37.36 -28.01 41.48
N ALA A 164 36.19 -28.56 41.78
CA ALA A 164 36.02 -29.65 42.75
C ALA A 164 34.75 -30.44 42.40
#